data_AF-A0A954KSA9-F1
#
_entry.id   AF-A0A954KSA9-F1
#
_cell.length_a   1.000
_cell.length_b   1.000
_cell.length_c   1.000
_cell.angle_alpha   90.00
_cell.angle_beta   90.00
_cell.angle_gamma   90.00
#
_symmetry.space_group_name_H-M   'P 1'
#
loop_
_entity.id
_entity.type
_entity.pdbx_description
1 polymer ?
#
loop_
_entity_poly.entity_id
_entity_poly.type
_entity_poly.pdbx_seq_one_letter_code
_entity_poly.pdbx_strand_id
1 'polypeptide(L)'
;MRGYVTSTVFAVLMLGSSVLCNLPGIRADEQPRLELREVSVNALSYRVGSDEKHYGHCFPVVVTVGGRPPGQVRIGFYESEVGGSGDQWEAAGWMASLIAAQLTDFDPATMQVAYDIPGRVNGPSAGALMTVGVLAAVRGDQVRSDAAMTGTINPDGMIGPVSGIPHKIEGAAATGMKLVLIPSTAEVELDKNKNEVVNLIQHGAKLGVEVKQVVDIYEAYALMTGVELPRPETSGHPTIDFKTDAVLASRIGQWTDLVNAAIEKYEATSDDTHVEYSDELIAEAKDFLKTSTSLLKEGVVTVAYT
;
A
#
# COMPACT_ATOMS: atom_id res chain seq x y z
N MET A 1 -47.90 -16.37 55.31
CA MET A 1 -46.65 -17.05 55.70
C MET A 1 -46.00 -17.64 54.45
N ARG A 2 -44.72 -17.27 54.27
CA ARG A 2 -43.69 -17.81 53.36
C ARG A 2 -43.95 -17.83 51.84
N GLY A 3 -43.26 -16.93 51.15
CA GLY A 3 -42.81 -17.09 49.78
C GLY A 3 -41.49 -16.35 49.56
N TYR A 4 -40.57 -17.02 48.86
CA TYR A 4 -39.41 -16.49 48.14
C TYR A 4 -38.15 -16.09 48.93
N VAL A 5 -37.18 -17.00 48.95
CA VAL A 5 -35.75 -16.69 49.04
C VAL A 5 -35.03 -17.50 47.96
N THR A 6 -34.81 -16.90 46.80
CA THR A 6 -33.80 -17.29 45.80
C THR A 6 -33.65 -16.15 44.78
N SER A 7 -32.90 -15.09 45.13
CA SER A 7 -32.29 -14.18 44.14
C SER A 7 -31.31 -13.22 44.82
N THR A 8 -30.08 -13.66 45.08
CA THR A 8 -28.99 -12.75 45.53
C THR A 8 -27.63 -13.13 44.93
N VAL A 9 -27.59 -13.70 43.72
CA VAL A 9 -26.33 -14.04 43.04
C VAL A 9 -26.19 -13.43 41.64
N PHE A 10 -27.20 -12.68 41.14
CA PHE A 10 -27.17 -12.17 39.75
C PHE A 10 -26.90 -10.67 39.57
N ALA A 11 -26.51 -9.92 40.61
CA ALA A 11 -26.42 -8.46 40.55
C ALA A 11 -24.99 -7.85 40.50
N VAL A 12 -23.92 -8.64 40.44
CA VAL A 12 -22.53 -8.11 40.50
C VAL A 12 -21.78 -8.15 39.16
N LEU A 13 -22.38 -8.71 38.10
CA LEU A 13 -21.72 -8.84 36.78
C LEU A 13 -22.17 -7.81 35.72
N MET A 14 -23.00 -6.83 36.08
CA MET A 14 -23.59 -5.85 35.15
C MET A 14 -23.11 -4.39 35.34
N LEU A 15 -22.06 -4.17 36.14
CA LEU A 15 -21.50 -2.83 36.39
C LEU A 15 -20.01 -2.72 35.98
N GLY A 16 -19.51 -3.66 35.18
CA GLY A 16 -18.11 -3.72 34.75
C GLY A 16 -17.79 -3.22 33.34
N SER A 17 -18.78 -2.73 32.57
CA SER A 17 -18.56 -2.32 31.17
C SER A 17 -18.68 -0.82 30.91
N SER A 18 -18.86 0.01 31.95
CA SER A 18 -19.12 1.45 31.79
C SER A 18 -17.89 2.34 31.95
N VAL A 19 -16.68 1.78 32.17
CA VAL A 19 -15.50 2.57 32.59
C VAL A 19 -14.36 2.58 31.53
N LEU A 20 -14.59 2.06 30.32
CA LEU A 20 -13.56 2.02 29.28
C LEU A 20 -13.70 3.04 28.14
N CYS A 21 -14.69 3.94 28.19
CA CYS A 21 -14.80 5.06 27.25
C CYS A 21 -14.50 6.38 27.95
N ASN A 22 -13.22 6.70 28.15
CA ASN A 22 -12.76 8.07 28.41
C ASN A 22 -11.28 8.21 28.00
N LEU A 23 -11.00 7.88 26.74
CA LEU A 23 -9.87 8.50 26.04
C LEU A 23 -10.36 9.86 25.50
N PRO A 24 -9.58 10.94 25.65
CA PRO A 24 -9.96 12.24 25.10
C PRO A 24 -9.79 12.19 23.58
N GLY A 25 -10.88 11.89 22.89
CA GLY A 25 -10.99 11.90 21.44
C GLY A 25 -12.46 11.93 21.08
N ILE A 26 -12.89 13.03 20.46
CA ILE A 26 -14.15 13.32 19.75
C ILE A 26 -15.30 12.32 20.03
N ARG A 27 -16.37 12.81 20.67
CA ARG A 27 -17.59 12.02 20.87
C ARG A 27 -18.23 11.66 19.52
N ALA A 28 -18.71 10.43 19.39
CA ALA A 28 -19.35 9.91 18.17
C ALA A 28 -20.62 10.68 17.74
N ASP A 29 -21.18 11.56 18.58
CA ASP A 29 -22.34 12.41 18.29
C ASP A 29 -21.99 13.71 17.56
N GLU A 30 -20.70 14.09 17.49
CA GLU A 30 -20.23 15.34 16.88
C GLU A 30 -19.56 15.18 15.52
N GLN A 31 -19.39 13.95 15.01
CA GLN A 31 -18.85 13.77 13.65
C GLN A 31 -19.87 14.24 12.60
N PRO A 32 -19.49 15.12 11.66
CA PRO A 32 -20.37 15.52 10.57
C PRO A 32 -20.80 14.28 9.80
N ARG A 33 -22.11 14.10 9.60
CA ARG A 33 -22.65 12.98 8.82
C ARG A 33 -22.02 13.03 7.44
N LEU A 34 -21.12 12.08 7.16
CA LEU A 34 -20.46 12.01 5.86
C LEU A 34 -21.52 11.80 4.79
N GLU A 35 -21.61 12.75 3.85
CA GLU A 35 -22.49 12.61 2.69
C GLU A 35 -22.04 11.41 1.85
N LEU A 36 -23.01 10.74 1.22
CA LEU A 36 -22.72 9.63 0.32
C LEU A 36 -21.92 10.16 -0.87
N ARG A 37 -20.72 9.63 -1.07
CA ARG A 37 -19.82 10.01 -2.15
C ARG A 37 -19.34 8.78 -2.90
N GLU A 38 -19.22 8.95 -4.22
CA GLU A 38 -18.72 7.94 -5.14
C GLU A 38 -17.48 8.46 -5.84
N VAL A 39 -16.43 7.65 -5.83
CA VAL A 39 -15.15 7.94 -6.51
C VAL A 39 -14.80 6.75 -7.40
N SER A 40 -14.49 7.04 -8.66
CA SER A 40 -14.02 6.04 -9.61
C SER A 40 -12.49 6.06 -9.66
N VAL A 41 -11.88 4.88 -9.52
CA VAL A 41 -10.43 4.69 -9.62
C VAL A 41 -10.12 3.58 -10.61
N ASN A 42 -9.03 3.69 -11.39
CA ASN A 42 -8.73 2.71 -12.45
C ASN A 42 -7.75 1.63 -11.99
N ALA A 43 -8.24 0.39 -11.87
CA ALA A 43 -7.48 -0.77 -11.47
C ALA A 43 -6.84 -1.48 -12.66
N LEU A 44 -5.67 -2.08 -12.41
CA LEU A 44 -4.92 -2.86 -13.39
C LEU A 44 -4.90 -4.33 -13.00
N SER A 45 -5.26 -5.19 -13.94
CA SER A 45 -5.13 -6.64 -13.83
C SER A 45 -4.43 -7.23 -15.05
N TYR A 46 -4.04 -8.49 -14.96
CA TYR A 46 -3.65 -9.27 -16.12
C TYR A 46 -4.24 -10.67 -16.01
N ARG A 47 -4.43 -11.32 -17.16
CA ARG A 47 -4.92 -12.70 -17.25
C ARG A 47 -4.12 -13.48 -18.27
N VAL A 48 -4.08 -14.79 -18.11
CA VAL A 48 -3.54 -15.71 -19.11
C VAL A 48 -4.69 -16.14 -20.01
N GLY A 49 -4.55 -15.93 -21.32
CA GLY A 49 -5.48 -16.38 -22.34
C GLY A 49 -5.40 -17.89 -22.57
N SER A 50 -6.35 -18.42 -23.35
CA SER A 50 -6.32 -19.83 -23.78
C SER A 50 -5.14 -20.15 -24.70
N ASP A 51 -4.51 -19.13 -25.26
CA ASP A 51 -3.29 -19.18 -26.07
C ASP A 51 -2.01 -19.06 -25.24
N GLU A 52 -2.11 -19.19 -23.92
CA GLU A 52 -1.02 -19.05 -22.94
C GLU A 52 -0.37 -17.66 -22.90
N LYS A 53 -0.93 -16.69 -23.62
CA LYS A 53 -0.44 -15.31 -23.60
C LYS A 53 -1.04 -14.52 -22.45
N HIS A 54 -0.25 -13.61 -21.93
CA HIS A 54 -0.62 -12.69 -20.88
C HIS A 54 -1.22 -11.41 -21.47
N TYR A 55 -2.39 -11.02 -20.99
CA TYR A 55 -3.12 -9.83 -21.42
C TYR A 55 -3.44 -8.95 -20.23
N GLY A 56 -3.06 -7.68 -20.30
CA GLY A 56 -3.48 -6.68 -19.33
C GLY A 56 -4.89 -6.17 -19.57
N HIS A 57 -5.55 -5.77 -18.48
CA HIS A 57 -6.83 -5.07 -18.49
C HIS A 57 -6.76 -3.90 -17.52
N CYS A 58 -7.41 -2.80 -17.91
CA CYS A 58 -7.63 -1.65 -17.05
C CYS A 58 -9.14 -1.44 -16.95
N PHE A 59 -9.65 -1.33 -15.74
CA PHE A 59 -11.08 -1.23 -15.48
C PHE A 59 -11.37 -0.31 -14.29
N PRO A 60 -12.49 0.40 -14.30
CA PRO A 60 -12.87 1.25 -13.18
C PRO A 60 -13.33 0.39 -11.99
N VAL A 61 -12.99 0.85 -10.79
CA VAL A 61 -13.55 0.40 -9.52
C VAL A 61 -14.26 1.59 -8.91
N VAL A 62 -15.54 1.44 -8.60
CA VAL A 62 -16.30 2.50 -7.94
C VAL A 62 -16.25 2.27 -6.44
N VAL A 63 -15.73 3.26 -5.73
CA VAL A 63 -15.67 3.28 -4.27
C VAL A 63 -16.75 4.21 -3.76
N THR A 64 -17.68 3.68 -2.99
CA THR A 64 -18.76 4.44 -2.35
C THR A 64 -18.52 4.51 -0.86
N VAL A 65 -18.49 5.73 -0.30
CA VAL A 65 -18.38 5.94 1.15
C VAL A 65 -19.56 6.78 1.63
N GLY A 66 -20.17 6.38 2.75
CA GLY A 66 -21.27 7.13 3.35
C GLY A 66 -21.33 6.98 4.86
N GLY A 67 -21.89 8.00 5.53
CA GLY A 67 -22.10 7.99 6.97
C GLY A 67 -23.22 7.03 7.41
N ARG A 68 -23.04 6.45 8.59
CA ARG A 68 -23.96 5.49 9.22
C ARG A 68 -24.00 5.74 10.74
N PRO A 69 -25.12 5.42 11.43
CA PRO A 69 -25.10 5.34 12.90
C PRO A 69 -23.96 4.44 13.41
N PRO A 70 -23.31 4.79 14.54
CA PRO A 70 -22.22 4.00 15.12
C PRO A 70 -22.60 2.52 15.27
N GLY A 71 -21.70 1.62 14.86
CA GLY A 71 -21.94 0.19 14.93
C GLY A 71 -20.72 -0.64 14.54
N GLN A 72 -20.96 -1.85 14.04
CA GLN A 72 -19.88 -2.68 13.50
C GLN A 72 -19.39 -2.11 12.16
N VAL A 73 -18.11 -2.26 11.88
CA VAL A 73 -17.50 -1.93 10.59
C VAL A 73 -18.23 -2.69 9.48
N ARG A 74 -18.60 -1.98 8.41
CA ARG A 74 -19.31 -2.56 7.28
C ARG A 74 -18.63 -2.22 5.97
N ILE A 75 -18.20 -3.27 5.28
CA ILE A 75 -17.62 -3.19 3.96
C ILE A 75 -18.44 -4.08 3.03
N GLY A 76 -18.90 -3.50 1.92
CA GLY A 76 -19.70 -4.18 0.91
C GLY A 76 -18.91 -4.41 -0.37
N PHE A 77 -19.14 -5.55 -1.01
CA PHE A 77 -18.63 -5.87 -2.33
C PHE A 77 -19.82 -6.11 -3.25
N TYR A 78 -19.89 -5.35 -4.33
CA TYR A 78 -20.91 -5.46 -5.35
C TYR A 78 -20.26 -6.02 -6.62
N GLU A 79 -20.83 -7.11 -7.12
CA GLU A 79 -20.31 -7.83 -8.28
C GLU A 79 -21.37 -7.93 -9.38
N SER A 80 -20.92 -7.79 -10.63
CA SER A 80 -21.79 -7.98 -11.81
C SER A 80 -21.90 -9.44 -12.26
N GLU A 81 -21.06 -10.32 -11.73
CA GLU A 81 -21.00 -11.75 -12.04
C GLU A 81 -20.96 -12.55 -10.74
N VAL A 82 -21.59 -13.73 -10.72
CA VAL A 82 -21.62 -14.59 -9.53
C VAL A 82 -20.20 -15.05 -9.16
N GLY A 83 -19.77 -14.71 -7.95
CA GLY A 83 -18.42 -14.95 -7.46
C GLY A 83 -17.38 -14.20 -8.29
N GLY A 84 -17.72 -12.99 -8.74
CA GLY A 84 -16.84 -12.07 -9.44
C GLY A 84 -15.83 -11.42 -8.48
N SER A 85 -16.19 -11.24 -7.22
CA SER A 85 -15.29 -10.79 -6.15
C SER A 85 -14.62 -11.99 -5.46
N GLY A 86 -13.30 -12.14 -5.66
CA GLY A 86 -12.53 -13.20 -5.02
C GLY A 86 -12.02 -12.83 -3.61
N ASP A 87 -11.78 -13.82 -2.75
CA ASP A 87 -11.37 -13.64 -1.34
C ASP A 87 -10.18 -12.69 -1.15
N GLN A 88 -9.18 -12.73 -2.05
CA GLN A 88 -8.01 -11.85 -1.94
C GLN A 88 -8.34 -10.39 -2.28
N TRP A 89 -9.28 -10.20 -3.20
CA TRP A 89 -9.78 -8.87 -3.55
C TRP A 89 -10.61 -8.28 -2.41
N GLU A 90 -11.50 -9.09 -1.83
CA GLU A 90 -12.29 -8.67 -0.67
C GLU A 90 -11.39 -8.32 0.53
N ALA A 91 -10.40 -9.17 0.83
CA ALA A 91 -9.42 -8.89 1.88
C ALA A 91 -8.65 -7.59 1.64
N ALA A 92 -8.30 -7.29 0.39
CA ALA A 92 -7.65 -6.02 0.04
C ALA A 92 -8.58 -4.81 0.25
N GLY A 93 -9.87 -4.93 -0.06
CA GLY A 93 -10.87 -3.89 0.23
C GLY A 93 -11.10 -3.68 1.73
N TRP A 94 -11.03 -4.74 2.53
CA TRP A 94 -11.01 -4.64 4.00
C TRP A 94 -9.80 -3.86 4.49
N MET A 95 -8.61 -4.25 4.06
CA MET A 95 -7.37 -3.57 4.43
C MET A 95 -7.40 -2.10 4.01
N ALA A 96 -7.76 -1.82 2.76
CA ALA A 96 -7.82 -0.47 2.22
C ALA A 96 -8.73 0.45 3.05
N SER A 97 -9.90 -0.04 3.47
CA SER A 97 -10.84 0.76 4.25
C SER A 97 -10.32 1.04 5.66
N LEU A 98 -9.66 0.07 6.29
CA LEU A 98 -9.10 0.23 7.65
C LEU A 98 -7.88 1.16 7.64
N ILE A 99 -7.03 1.06 6.62
CA ILE A 99 -5.87 1.94 6.47
C ILE A 99 -6.31 3.37 6.13
N ALA A 100 -7.30 3.54 5.26
CA ALA A 100 -7.88 4.85 5.03
C ALA A 100 -8.42 5.48 6.33
N ALA A 101 -9.07 4.68 7.17
CA ALA A 101 -9.58 5.13 8.46
C ALA A 101 -8.46 5.52 9.44
N GLN A 102 -7.34 4.79 9.44
CA GLN A 102 -6.19 5.12 10.26
C GLN A 102 -5.48 6.40 9.81
N LEU A 103 -5.47 6.68 8.50
CA LEU A 103 -4.78 7.83 7.91
C LEU A 103 -5.59 9.13 7.96
N THR A 104 -6.82 9.08 8.44
CA THR A 104 -7.73 10.21 8.49
C THR A 104 -8.50 10.22 9.80
N ASP A 105 -9.24 11.28 10.07
CA ASP A 105 -9.97 11.40 11.34
C ASP A 105 -11.32 10.65 11.35
N PHE A 106 -11.57 9.74 10.39
CA PHE A 106 -12.85 9.03 10.34
C PHE A 106 -12.88 7.74 11.16
N ASP A 107 -14.02 7.49 11.80
CA ASP A 107 -14.27 6.26 12.52
C ASP A 107 -14.91 5.21 11.58
N PRO A 108 -14.28 4.05 11.34
CA PRO A 108 -14.85 3.02 10.48
C PRO A 108 -16.15 2.41 11.06
N ALA A 109 -16.45 2.62 12.35
CA ALA A 109 -17.71 2.23 12.97
C ALA A 109 -18.89 3.16 12.61
N THR A 110 -18.62 4.39 12.17
CA THR A 110 -19.64 5.38 11.76
C THR A 110 -19.77 5.49 10.24
N MET A 111 -19.09 4.61 9.50
CA MET A 111 -19.06 4.63 8.04
C MET A 111 -19.43 3.28 7.43
N GLN A 112 -19.87 3.35 6.18
CA GLN A 112 -19.96 2.20 5.30
C GLN A 112 -19.12 2.48 4.05
N VAL A 113 -18.32 1.49 3.67
CA VAL A 113 -17.53 1.51 2.43
C VAL A 113 -18.06 0.42 1.52
N ALA A 114 -18.18 0.70 0.23
CA ALA A 114 -18.54 -0.29 -0.75
C ALA A 114 -17.65 -0.20 -1.99
N TYR A 115 -17.42 -1.35 -2.60
CA TYR A 115 -16.65 -1.49 -3.82
C TYR A 115 -17.53 -2.13 -4.89
N ASP A 116 -17.69 -1.47 -6.02
CA ASP A 116 -18.32 -2.02 -7.22
C ASP A 116 -17.24 -2.39 -8.23
N ILE A 117 -17.31 -3.60 -8.75
CA ILE A 117 -16.37 -4.14 -9.72
C ILE A 117 -17.06 -4.68 -10.99
N PRO A 118 -16.51 -4.37 -12.18
CA PRO A 118 -16.93 -5.02 -13.40
C PRO A 118 -16.26 -6.40 -13.53
N GLY A 119 -17.07 -7.44 -13.69
CA GLY A 119 -16.62 -8.78 -14.03
C GLY A 119 -16.00 -9.56 -12.87
N ARG A 120 -14.97 -10.36 -13.19
CA ARG A 120 -14.29 -11.24 -12.21
C ARG A 120 -12.88 -10.76 -11.92
N VAL A 121 -12.60 -10.55 -10.65
CA VAL A 121 -11.30 -10.12 -10.14
C VAL A 121 -10.93 -10.89 -8.88
N ASN A 122 -9.68 -11.32 -8.83
CA ASN A 122 -9.11 -11.93 -7.64
C ASN A 122 -7.63 -11.54 -7.56
N GLY A 123 -7.20 -11.04 -6.42
CA GLY A 123 -5.82 -10.64 -6.17
C GLY A 123 -5.72 -9.38 -5.31
N PRO A 124 -4.67 -9.25 -4.48
CA PRO A 124 -4.52 -8.12 -3.58
C PRO A 124 -3.99 -6.85 -4.26
N SER A 125 -3.68 -6.91 -5.57
CA SER A 125 -2.88 -5.90 -6.28
C SER A 125 -3.56 -4.55 -6.53
N ALA A 126 -4.78 -4.35 -6.06
CA ALA A 126 -5.48 -3.06 -6.08
C ALA A 126 -5.68 -2.48 -4.68
N GLY A 127 -5.11 -3.07 -3.63
CA GLY A 127 -5.30 -2.58 -2.25
C GLY A 127 -4.88 -1.12 -2.06
N ALA A 128 -3.73 -0.73 -2.63
CA ALA A 128 -3.28 0.66 -2.54
C ALA A 128 -4.21 1.62 -3.31
N LEU A 129 -4.65 1.22 -4.49
CA LEU A 129 -5.61 1.98 -5.30
C LEU A 129 -6.97 2.15 -4.61
N MET A 130 -7.51 1.09 -4.02
CA MET A 130 -8.75 1.15 -3.23
C MET A 130 -8.59 2.11 -2.05
N THR A 131 -7.42 2.09 -1.40
CA THR A 131 -7.13 3.01 -0.28
C THR A 131 -7.20 4.45 -0.74
N VAL A 132 -6.61 4.79 -1.90
CA VAL A 132 -6.74 6.12 -2.51
C VAL A 132 -8.22 6.47 -2.76
N GLY A 133 -9.00 5.52 -3.30
CA GLY A 133 -10.42 5.73 -3.57
C GLY A 133 -11.24 6.03 -2.31
N VAL A 134 -11.02 5.30 -1.21
CA VAL A 134 -11.69 5.55 0.08
C VAL A 134 -11.29 6.91 0.64
N LEU A 135 -9.98 7.22 0.65
CA LEU A 135 -9.47 8.50 1.14
C LEU A 135 -10.06 9.67 0.36
N ALA A 136 -10.12 9.56 -0.97
CA ALA A 136 -10.68 10.58 -1.84
C ALA A 136 -12.18 10.76 -1.61
N ALA A 137 -12.92 9.66 -1.44
CA ALA A 137 -14.36 9.72 -1.16
C ALA A 137 -14.65 10.38 0.20
N VAL A 138 -13.90 10.01 1.25
CA VAL A 138 -14.04 10.62 2.57
C VAL A 138 -13.73 12.11 2.54
N ARG A 139 -12.66 12.50 1.86
CA ARG A 139 -12.21 13.91 1.81
C ARG A 139 -13.02 14.75 0.82
N GLY A 140 -13.65 14.10 -0.16
CA GLY A 140 -14.35 14.78 -1.25
C GLY A 140 -13.38 15.27 -2.33
N ASP A 141 -12.20 14.66 -2.40
CA ASP A 141 -11.17 14.99 -3.38
C ASP A 141 -11.47 14.24 -4.69
N GLN A 142 -11.16 14.88 -5.83
CA GLN A 142 -11.34 14.25 -7.14
C GLN A 142 -10.11 13.41 -7.49
N VAL A 143 -10.34 12.18 -7.96
CA VAL A 143 -9.30 11.34 -8.53
C VAL A 143 -9.26 11.56 -10.04
N ARG A 144 -8.07 11.74 -10.60
CA ARG A 144 -7.89 11.90 -12.04
C ARG A 144 -8.33 10.65 -12.80
N SER A 145 -9.13 10.84 -13.85
CA SER A 145 -9.70 9.74 -14.63
C SER A 145 -8.71 9.10 -15.61
N ASP A 146 -7.58 9.75 -15.86
CA ASP A 146 -6.52 9.31 -16.77
C ASP A 146 -5.32 8.67 -16.05
N ALA A 147 -5.45 8.36 -14.76
CA ALA A 147 -4.45 7.57 -14.03
C ALA A 147 -4.98 6.21 -13.59
N ALA A 148 -4.08 5.24 -13.62
CA ALA A 148 -4.27 3.91 -13.08
C ALA A 148 -3.12 3.55 -12.14
N MET A 149 -3.34 2.53 -11.31
CA MET A 149 -2.34 2.10 -10.33
C MET A 149 -2.41 0.59 -10.09
N THR A 150 -1.27 0.01 -9.72
CA THR A 150 -1.20 -1.32 -9.12
C THR A 150 -0.26 -1.34 -7.92
N GLY A 151 -0.56 -2.18 -6.94
CA GLY A 151 0.20 -2.31 -5.70
C GLY A 151 -0.68 -2.88 -4.59
N THR A 152 -0.11 -3.75 -3.75
CA THR A 152 -0.77 -4.13 -2.50
C THR A 152 -0.64 -2.98 -1.49
N ILE A 153 -1.46 -2.96 -0.45
CA ILE A 153 -1.33 -2.01 0.66
C ILE A 153 -0.91 -2.75 1.92
N ASN A 154 0.15 -2.26 2.56
CA ASN A 154 0.62 -2.75 3.85
C ASN A 154 -0.05 -1.98 5.00
N PRO A 155 -0.07 -2.53 6.23
CA PRO A 155 -0.69 -1.87 7.38
C PRO A 155 -0.06 -0.53 7.78
N ASP A 156 1.17 -0.27 7.35
CA ASP A 156 1.91 0.98 7.57
C ASP A 156 1.68 2.03 6.47
N GLY A 157 0.85 1.72 5.46
CA GLY A 157 0.61 2.59 4.32
C GLY A 157 1.64 2.46 3.18
N MET A 158 2.61 1.54 3.30
CA MET A 158 3.57 1.25 2.23
C MET A 158 2.92 0.45 1.10
N ILE A 159 3.37 0.71 -0.12
CA ILE A 159 2.89 0.03 -1.32
C ILE A 159 3.75 -1.20 -1.57
N GLY A 160 3.11 -2.37 -1.54
CA GLY A 160 3.80 -3.65 -1.68
C GLY A 160 3.91 -4.15 -3.13
N PRO A 161 4.80 -5.13 -3.35
CA PRO A 161 5.14 -5.63 -4.68
C PRO A 161 3.98 -6.39 -5.34
N VAL A 162 3.95 -6.34 -6.66
CA VAL A 162 2.98 -7.06 -7.50
C VAL A 162 3.68 -7.63 -8.74
N SER A 163 2.99 -8.52 -9.46
CA SER A 163 3.50 -9.08 -10.71
C SER A 163 2.63 -8.72 -11.91
N GLY A 164 3.15 -9.04 -13.10
CA GLY A 164 2.53 -8.82 -14.40
C GLY A 164 2.45 -7.36 -14.78
N ILE A 165 3.36 -6.52 -14.28
CA ILE A 165 3.35 -5.07 -14.51
C ILE A 165 3.52 -4.72 -15.99
N PRO A 166 4.38 -5.39 -16.79
CA PRO A 166 4.48 -5.11 -18.23
C PRO A 166 3.12 -5.20 -18.94
N HIS A 167 2.37 -6.28 -18.67
CA HIS A 167 1.05 -6.49 -19.26
C HIS A 167 0.02 -5.52 -18.71
N LYS A 168 0.05 -5.21 -17.42
CA LYS A 168 -0.82 -4.18 -16.82
C LYS A 168 -0.63 -2.81 -17.46
N ILE A 169 0.62 -2.40 -17.72
CA ILE A 169 0.95 -1.16 -18.44
C ILE A 169 0.38 -1.21 -19.86
N GLU A 170 0.49 -2.33 -20.57
CA GLU A 170 -0.12 -2.51 -21.90
C GLU A 170 -1.64 -2.34 -21.86
N GLY A 171 -2.31 -2.89 -20.83
CA GLY A 171 -3.75 -2.71 -20.61
C GLY A 171 -4.14 -1.26 -20.31
N ALA A 172 -3.33 -0.55 -19.53
CA ALA A 172 -3.51 0.88 -19.26
C ALA A 172 -3.35 1.72 -20.54
N ALA A 173 -2.33 1.44 -21.33
CA ALA A 173 -2.09 2.10 -22.61
C ALA A 173 -3.25 1.88 -23.59
N ALA A 174 -3.74 0.63 -23.68
CA ALA A 174 -4.85 0.26 -24.55
C ALA A 174 -6.18 0.97 -24.20
N THR A 175 -6.35 1.36 -22.93
CA THR A 175 -7.52 2.11 -22.44
C THR A 175 -7.31 3.62 -22.41
N GLY A 176 -6.15 4.10 -22.88
CA GLY A 176 -5.85 5.52 -23.03
C GLY A 176 -5.38 6.24 -21.75
N MET A 177 -5.00 5.49 -20.70
CA MET A 177 -4.42 6.05 -19.49
C MET A 177 -3.14 6.82 -19.79
N LYS A 178 -2.90 7.90 -19.05
CA LYS A 178 -1.71 8.76 -19.21
C LYS A 178 -0.70 8.56 -18.12
N LEU A 179 -1.14 8.17 -16.92
CA LEU A 179 -0.29 7.91 -15.78
C LEU A 179 -0.55 6.50 -15.24
N VAL A 180 0.51 5.74 -15.00
CA VAL A 180 0.46 4.45 -14.29
C VAL A 180 1.39 4.50 -13.09
N LEU A 181 0.83 4.29 -11.90
CA LEU A 181 1.59 4.19 -10.66
C LEU A 181 1.91 2.72 -10.35
N ILE A 182 3.18 2.44 -10.07
CA ILE A 182 3.69 1.10 -9.74
C ILE A 182 4.49 1.14 -8.43
N PRO A 183 4.65 0.01 -7.72
CA PRO A 183 5.44 -0.01 -6.50
C PRO A 183 6.89 0.42 -6.75
N SER A 184 7.52 1.09 -5.79
CA SER A 184 8.91 1.55 -5.89
C SER A 184 9.92 0.44 -6.13
N THR A 185 9.64 -0.77 -5.65
CA THR A 185 10.48 -1.96 -5.87
C THR A 185 10.40 -2.51 -7.29
N ALA A 186 9.53 -1.97 -8.15
CA ALA A 186 9.30 -2.45 -9.51
C ALA A 186 10.00 -1.54 -10.51
N GLU A 187 11.22 -1.86 -10.88
CA GLU A 187 11.95 -1.17 -11.96
C GLU A 187 11.95 -1.99 -13.25
N VAL A 188 12.27 -3.27 -13.11
CA VAL A 188 12.32 -4.25 -14.20
C VAL A 188 11.45 -5.45 -13.87
N GLU A 189 10.80 -6.02 -14.87
CA GLU A 189 10.09 -7.29 -14.74
C GLU A 189 10.24 -8.11 -16.03
N LEU A 190 10.13 -9.43 -15.91
CA LEU A 190 10.09 -10.33 -17.06
C LEU A 190 8.74 -10.17 -17.80
N ASP A 191 8.79 -9.74 -19.06
CA ASP A 191 7.68 -9.86 -20.00
C ASP A 191 7.50 -11.35 -20.34
N LYS A 192 6.39 -11.92 -19.87
CA LYS A 192 6.12 -13.36 -20.02
C LYS A 192 5.76 -13.76 -21.44
N ASN A 193 5.32 -12.83 -22.27
CA ASN A 193 4.98 -13.11 -23.67
C ASN A 193 6.22 -13.17 -24.56
N LYS A 194 7.22 -12.34 -24.27
CA LYS A 194 8.45 -12.24 -25.05
C LYS A 194 9.64 -12.94 -24.41
N ASN A 195 9.51 -13.32 -23.14
CA ASN A 195 10.57 -13.88 -22.32
C ASN A 195 11.81 -12.95 -22.26
N GLU A 196 11.56 -11.64 -22.15
CA GLU A 196 12.59 -10.60 -22.07
C GLU A 196 12.41 -9.77 -20.80
N VAL A 197 13.50 -9.34 -20.16
CA VAL A 197 13.44 -8.40 -19.04
C VAL A 197 13.20 -7.01 -19.60
N VAL A 198 12.14 -6.35 -19.15
CA VAL A 198 11.77 -5.00 -19.60
C VAL A 198 11.91 -4.00 -18.46
N ASN A 199 12.50 -2.84 -18.75
CA ASN A 199 12.42 -1.68 -17.87
C ASN A 199 11.01 -1.08 -17.99
N LEU A 200 10.29 -1.02 -16.87
CA LEU A 200 8.87 -0.69 -16.83
C LEU A 200 8.60 0.78 -17.21
N ILE A 201 9.49 1.68 -16.82
CA ILE A 201 9.39 3.12 -17.12
C ILE A 201 9.56 3.34 -18.62
N GLN A 202 10.60 2.75 -19.22
CA GLN A 202 10.83 2.83 -20.66
C GLN A 202 9.72 2.13 -21.46
N HIS A 203 9.20 1.00 -20.96
CA HIS A 203 8.10 0.29 -21.59
C HIS A 203 6.84 1.13 -21.66
N GLY A 204 6.47 1.79 -20.54
CA GLY A 204 5.36 2.74 -20.52
C GLY A 204 5.57 3.90 -21.51
N ALA A 205 6.75 4.50 -21.51
CA ALA A 205 7.06 5.62 -22.40
C ALA A 205 6.91 5.24 -23.88
N LYS A 206 7.33 4.04 -24.29
CA LYS A 206 7.13 3.50 -25.65
C LYS A 206 5.66 3.36 -26.03
N LEU A 207 4.80 3.10 -25.05
CA LEU A 207 3.35 2.95 -25.21
C LEU A 207 2.59 4.28 -25.03
N GLY A 208 3.29 5.39 -24.78
CA GLY A 208 2.68 6.71 -24.57
C GLY A 208 2.04 6.90 -23.21
N VAL A 209 2.50 6.14 -22.20
CA VAL A 209 2.03 6.19 -20.80
C VAL A 209 3.19 6.58 -19.89
N GLU A 210 3.00 7.59 -19.06
CA GLU A 210 3.97 7.94 -18.01
C GLU A 210 3.86 6.91 -16.88
N VAL A 211 4.96 6.25 -16.52
CA VAL A 211 5.00 5.30 -15.42
C VAL A 211 5.81 5.93 -14.29
N LYS A 212 5.21 5.99 -13.08
CA LYS A 212 5.88 6.47 -11.87
C LYS A 212 5.90 5.41 -10.79
N GLN A 213 7.07 5.26 -10.20
CA GLN A 213 7.26 4.46 -8.99
C GLN A 213 6.77 5.25 -7.79
N VAL A 214 6.06 4.59 -6.88
CA VAL A 214 5.55 5.17 -5.63
C VAL A 214 5.86 4.27 -4.45
N VAL A 215 6.30 4.87 -3.35
CA VAL A 215 6.70 4.14 -2.13
C VAL A 215 5.52 3.94 -1.19
N ASP A 216 4.77 5.02 -0.95
CA ASP A 216 3.73 5.07 0.06
C ASP A 216 2.40 5.59 -0.51
N ILE A 217 1.34 5.40 0.27
CA ILE A 217 0.01 5.88 -0.09
C ILE A 217 -0.08 7.41 -0.16
N TYR A 218 0.79 8.14 0.54
CA TYR A 218 0.79 9.61 0.54
C TYR A 218 1.21 10.16 -0.83
N GLU A 219 2.28 9.60 -1.39
CA GLU A 219 2.78 9.92 -2.73
C GLU A 219 1.78 9.50 -3.80
N ALA A 220 1.25 8.28 -3.71
CA ALA A 220 0.24 7.80 -4.66
C ALA A 220 -1.01 8.68 -4.65
N TYR A 221 -1.50 9.05 -3.47
CA TYR A 221 -2.66 9.94 -3.32
C TYR A 221 -2.40 11.31 -3.95
N ALA A 222 -1.25 11.91 -3.69
CA ALA A 222 -0.88 13.21 -4.26
C ALA A 222 -0.81 13.17 -5.80
N LEU A 223 -0.24 12.11 -6.38
CA LEU A 223 -0.15 11.95 -7.83
C LEU A 223 -1.51 11.67 -8.50
N MET A 224 -2.43 11.03 -7.78
CA MET A 224 -3.76 10.69 -8.29
C MET A 224 -4.81 11.79 -8.10
N THR A 225 -4.67 12.63 -7.07
CA THR A 225 -5.68 13.66 -6.74
C THR A 225 -5.17 15.10 -6.90
N GLY A 226 -3.85 15.29 -6.92
CA GLY A 226 -3.22 16.61 -6.84
C GLY A 226 -3.28 17.24 -5.44
N VAL A 227 -3.72 16.50 -4.41
CA VAL A 227 -3.87 16.97 -3.04
C VAL A 227 -2.90 16.21 -2.12
N GLU A 228 -2.23 16.92 -1.22
CA GLU A 228 -1.36 16.28 -0.22
C GLU A 228 -2.16 15.82 1.01
N LEU A 229 -1.87 14.60 1.47
CA LEU A 229 -2.38 14.09 2.74
C LEU A 229 -1.52 14.61 3.90
N PRO A 230 -2.11 14.94 5.06
CA PRO A 230 -1.36 15.30 6.23
C PRO A 230 -0.52 14.10 6.69
N ARG A 231 0.80 14.27 6.72
CA ARG A 231 1.71 13.27 7.29
C ARG A 231 1.76 13.48 8.81
N PRO A 232 1.61 12.43 9.63
CA PRO A 232 1.84 12.57 11.07
C PRO A 232 3.28 13.08 11.26
N GLU A 233 3.46 14.09 12.10
CA GLU A 233 4.81 14.53 12.44
C GLU A 233 5.58 13.34 13.00
N THR A 234 6.77 13.09 12.46
CA THR A 234 7.72 12.13 13.01
C THR A 234 8.05 12.54 14.43
N SER A 235 7.27 12.02 15.38
CA SER A 235 7.40 12.31 16.80
C SER A 235 8.66 11.63 17.33
N GLY A 236 9.79 12.32 17.18
CA GLY A 236 11.09 11.90 17.69
C GLY A 236 11.68 10.71 16.95
N HIS A 237 12.99 10.72 16.76
CA HIS A 237 13.71 9.51 16.42
C HIS A 237 13.30 8.42 17.43
N PRO A 238 12.83 7.23 17.01
CA PRO A 238 12.62 6.14 17.94
C PRO A 238 13.95 5.91 18.65
N THR A 239 14.04 6.30 19.92
CA THR A 239 15.24 6.07 20.72
C THR A 239 15.28 4.59 21.00
N ILE A 240 16.07 3.88 20.20
CA ILE A 240 16.39 2.49 20.44
C ILE A 240 17.16 2.42 21.77
N ASP A 241 16.82 1.47 22.64
CA ASP A 241 17.59 1.23 23.87
C ASP A 241 19.07 0.98 23.52
N PHE A 242 19.99 1.47 24.35
CA PHE A 242 21.44 1.40 24.09
C PHE A 242 21.92 -0.04 23.78
N LYS A 243 21.28 -1.05 24.36
CA LYS A 243 21.61 -2.46 24.06
C LYS A 243 21.21 -2.86 22.64
N THR A 244 20.04 -2.44 22.20
CA THR A 244 19.55 -2.72 20.85
C THR A 244 20.33 -1.90 19.83
N ASP A 245 20.69 -0.66 20.15
CA ASP A 245 21.56 0.20 19.34
C ASP A 245 22.94 -0.43 19.11
N ALA A 246 23.56 -0.96 20.18
CA ALA A 246 24.84 -1.66 20.09
C ALA A 246 24.76 -2.95 19.25
N VAL A 247 23.67 -3.71 19.35
CA VAL A 247 23.45 -4.92 18.54
C VAL A 247 23.29 -4.56 17.07
N LEU A 248 22.50 -3.53 16.77
CA LEU A 248 22.27 -3.05 15.42
C LEU A 248 23.55 -2.48 14.79
N ALA A 249 24.28 -1.62 15.50
CA ALA A 249 25.57 -1.10 15.05
C ALA A 249 26.58 -2.25 14.79
N SER A 250 26.61 -3.27 15.65
CA SER A 250 27.45 -4.46 15.43
C SER A 250 27.03 -5.25 14.20
N ARG A 251 25.72 -5.38 13.94
CA ARG A 251 25.21 -6.03 12.73
C ARG A 251 25.59 -5.22 11.50
N ILE A 252 25.33 -3.92 11.49
CA ILE A 252 25.67 -3.06 10.34
C ILE A 252 27.15 -3.17 10.02
N GLY A 253 28.04 -3.16 11.03
CA GLY A 253 29.47 -3.41 10.81
C GLY A 253 29.76 -4.74 10.09
N GLN A 254 29.11 -5.85 10.52
CA GLN A 254 29.25 -7.14 9.84
C GLN A 254 28.77 -7.09 8.38
N TRP A 255 27.63 -6.44 8.11
CA TRP A 255 27.10 -6.29 6.76
C TRP A 255 28.01 -5.41 5.90
N THR A 256 28.53 -4.30 6.44
CA THR A 256 29.50 -3.44 5.78
C THR A 256 30.77 -4.20 5.40
N ASP A 257 31.30 -5.01 6.31
CA ASP A 257 32.48 -5.85 6.04
C ASP A 257 32.22 -6.86 4.93
N LEU A 258 31.03 -7.48 4.91
CA LEU A 258 30.63 -8.42 3.87
C LEU A 258 30.50 -7.76 2.50
N VAL A 259 29.90 -6.56 2.44
CA VAL A 259 29.76 -5.81 1.19
C VAL A 259 31.11 -5.31 0.70
N ASN A 260 31.98 -4.80 1.59
CA ASN A 260 33.35 -4.41 1.22
C ASN A 260 34.15 -5.58 0.66
N ALA A 261 34.10 -6.75 1.30
CA ALA A 261 34.76 -7.95 0.81
C ALA A 261 34.20 -8.42 -0.55
N ALA A 262 32.90 -8.24 -0.79
CA ALA A 262 32.28 -8.54 -2.07
C ALA A 262 32.75 -7.58 -3.18
N ILE A 263 32.86 -6.27 -2.87
CA ILE A 263 33.38 -5.26 -3.79
C ILE A 263 34.85 -5.52 -4.12
N GLU A 264 35.70 -5.79 -3.13
CA GLU A 264 37.12 -6.11 -3.35
C GLU A 264 37.30 -7.35 -4.23
N LYS A 265 36.48 -8.38 -4.00
CA LYS A 265 36.49 -9.59 -4.82
C LYS A 265 36.06 -9.32 -6.26
N TYR A 266 35.10 -8.42 -6.46
CA TYR A 266 34.67 -7.99 -7.79
C TYR A 266 35.79 -7.23 -8.51
N GLU A 267 36.38 -6.22 -7.87
CA GLU A 267 37.49 -5.42 -8.42
C GLU A 267 38.76 -6.24 -8.72
N ALA A 268 38.95 -7.37 -8.05
CA ALA A 268 40.06 -8.29 -8.30
C ALA A 268 39.82 -9.26 -9.49
N THR A 269 38.64 -9.26 -10.09
CA THR A 269 38.31 -10.11 -11.25
C THR A 269 38.75 -9.42 -12.55
N SER A 270 39.04 -10.19 -13.61
CA SER A 270 39.53 -9.65 -14.89
C SER A 270 38.45 -8.85 -15.64
N ASP A 271 38.85 -7.76 -16.30
CA ASP A 271 38.00 -6.81 -17.08
C ASP A 271 37.00 -7.49 -18.04
N ASP A 272 37.34 -8.66 -18.60
CA ASP A 272 36.48 -9.46 -19.50
C ASP A 272 35.23 -10.07 -18.81
N THR A 273 35.12 -9.94 -17.49
CA THR A 273 33.96 -10.39 -16.69
C THR A 273 33.12 -9.23 -16.16
N HIS A 274 33.53 -7.98 -16.40
CA HIS A 274 32.76 -6.80 -16.06
C HIS A 274 31.67 -6.59 -17.11
N VAL A 275 30.43 -6.81 -16.69
CA VAL A 275 29.25 -6.47 -17.49
C VAL A 275 28.73 -5.12 -16.98
N GLU A 276 28.30 -4.23 -17.87
CA GLU A 276 27.81 -2.87 -17.52
C GLU A 276 26.83 -2.85 -16.34
N TYR A 277 25.92 -3.83 -16.27
CA TYR A 277 24.97 -4.02 -15.16
C TYR A 277 25.64 -4.32 -13.81
N SER A 278 26.74 -5.08 -13.81
CA SER A 278 27.48 -5.39 -12.58
C SER A 278 28.29 -4.21 -12.05
N ASP A 279 28.80 -3.34 -12.93
CA ASP A 279 29.51 -2.13 -12.51
C ASP A 279 28.54 -1.09 -11.90
N GLU A 280 27.33 -0.97 -12.45
CA GLU A 280 26.28 -0.08 -11.94
C GLU A 280 25.81 -0.52 -10.53
N LEU A 281 25.58 -1.83 -10.33
CA LEU A 281 25.25 -2.39 -9.02
C LEU A 281 26.36 -2.15 -7.97
N ILE A 282 27.63 -2.21 -8.38
CA ILE A 282 28.76 -1.95 -7.49
C ILE A 282 28.88 -0.45 -7.17
N ALA A 283 28.56 0.43 -8.13
CA ALA A 283 28.51 1.87 -7.89
C ALA A 283 27.39 2.25 -6.90
N GLU A 284 26.21 1.67 -7.04
CA GLU A 284 25.08 1.85 -6.12
C GLU A 284 25.41 1.28 -4.72
N ALA A 285 26.00 0.08 -4.65
CA ALA A 285 26.44 -0.51 -3.38
C ALA A 285 27.47 0.38 -2.65
N LYS A 286 28.38 1.03 -3.39
CA LYS A 286 29.36 1.98 -2.82
C LYS A 286 28.69 3.25 -2.28
N ASP A 287 27.69 3.78 -2.98
CA ASP A 287 26.96 4.97 -2.53
C ASP A 287 26.10 4.66 -1.29
N PHE A 288 25.45 3.50 -1.28
CA PHE A 288 24.73 3.00 -0.11
C PHE A 288 25.67 2.80 1.10
N LEU A 289 26.84 2.19 0.90
CA LEU A 289 27.84 2.04 1.97
C LEU A 289 28.33 3.39 2.51
N LYS A 290 28.57 4.37 1.64
CA LYS A 290 29.00 5.71 2.02
C LYS A 290 27.94 6.42 2.87
N THR A 291 26.67 6.33 2.44
CA THR A 291 25.53 6.93 3.14
C THR A 291 25.29 6.24 4.48
N SER A 292 25.24 4.91 4.52
CA SER A 292 25.09 4.12 5.75
C SER A 292 26.21 4.39 6.76
N THR A 293 27.47 4.48 6.30
CA THR A 293 28.63 4.78 7.16
C THR A 293 28.60 6.21 7.71
N SER A 294 28.06 7.18 6.97
CA SER A 294 27.88 8.55 7.45
C SER A 294 26.80 8.61 8.54
N LEU A 295 25.67 7.97 8.30
CA LEU A 295 24.53 7.93 9.24
C LEU A 295 24.88 7.21 10.54
N LEU A 296 25.71 6.15 10.46
CA LEU A 296 26.29 5.49 11.64
C LEU A 296 27.20 6.41 12.46
N LYS A 297 28.05 7.22 11.81
CA LYS A 297 28.94 8.17 12.50
C LYS A 297 28.18 9.31 13.18
N GLU A 298 27.03 9.68 12.63
CA GLU A 298 26.12 10.68 13.18
C GLU A 298 25.25 10.13 14.34
N GLY A 299 25.38 8.83 14.67
CA GLY A 299 24.66 8.20 15.76
C GLY A 299 23.19 7.89 15.44
N VAL A 300 22.81 7.90 14.16
CA VAL A 300 21.44 7.68 13.69
C VAL A 300 21.33 6.28 13.08
N VAL A 301 21.37 5.27 13.95
CA VAL A 301 21.31 3.86 13.53
C VAL A 301 19.97 3.52 12.85
N THR A 302 18.89 4.22 13.17
CA THR A 302 17.54 3.99 12.62
C THR A 302 17.38 4.37 11.15
N VAL A 303 18.16 5.33 10.65
CA VAL A 303 18.10 5.79 9.24
C VAL A 303 19.13 5.05 8.38
N ALA A 304 20.15 4.44 8.99
CA ALA A 304 21.15 3.65 8.27
C ALA A 304 20.64 2.29 7.75
N TYR A 305 19.41 1.89 8.12
CA TYR A 305 18.74 0.65 7.69
C TYR A 305 17.73 0.83 6.55
N THR A 306 17.36 2.07 6.23
CA THR A 306 16.44 2.42 5.13
C THR A 306 17.24 2.80 3.90
#